data_AF-A0A1F7R038-F1
#
_entry.id   AF-A0A1F7R038-F1
#
_cell.length_a   1.000
_cell.length_b   1.000
_cell.length_c   1.000
_cell.angle_alpha   90.00
_cell.angle_beta   90.00
_cell.angle_gamma   90.00
#
_symmetry.space_group_name_H-M   'P 1'
#
loop_
_entity.id
_entity.type
_entity.pdbx_description
1 polymer ?
#
loop_
_entity_poly.entity_id
_entity_poly.type
_entity_poly.pdbx_seq_one_letter_code
_entity_poly.pdbx_strand_id
1 'polypeptide(L)'
;MFYTFLAITLVFIGTIFLKVKFKKSFCSVCAAIGLTWLFLLLLYKDDRFDDVVLLALLIGQSVTGVLYFAYRHLPKILRVFILPSLLSLTAIGYWLITSQVQLSVFILLAVLWLTAWVIFIYRNDPGKKTVSKILSNCCEDF
;
A
#
# COMPACT_ATOMS: atom_id res chain seq x y z
N MET A 1 -18.02 -17.29 0.80
CA MET A 1 -17.70 -17.09 -0.64
C MET A 1 -18.82 -16.42 -1.46
N PHE A 2 -19.97 -17.03 -1.78
CA PHE A 2 -20.96 -16.36 -2.67
C PHE A 2 -21.58 -15.07 -2.06
N TYR A 3 -22.03 -15.13 -0.80
CA TYR A 3 -22.58 -13.98 -0.08
C TYR A 3 -21.57 -12.83 0.09
N THR A 4 -20.29 -13.17 0.22
CA THR A 4 -19.20 -12.20 0.34
C THR A 4 -18.93 -11.49 -0.99
N PHE A 5 -18.94 -12.22 -2.12
CA PHE A 5 -18.88 -11.59 -3.44
C PHE A 5 -20.11 -10.70 -3.72
N LEU A 6 -21.30 -11.15 -3.31
CA LEU A 6 -22.54 -10.39 -3.47
C LEU A 6 -22.49 -9.08 -2.65
N ALA A 7 -22.05 -9.15 -1.40
CA ALA A 7 -21.86 -7.99 -0.53
C ALA A 7 -20.82 -7.00 -1.10
N ILE A 8 -19.67 -7.49 -1.59
CA ILE A 8 -18.64 -6.67 -2.24
C ILE A 8 -19.22 -5.97 -3.47
N THR A 9 -20.00 -6.67 -4.28
CA THR A 9 -20.61 -6.11 -5.49
C THR A 9 -21.64 -5.02 -5.14
N LEU A 10 -22.44 -5.23 -4.09
CA LEU A 10 -23.42 -4.26 -3.59
C LEU A 10 -22.75 -3.00 -3.03
N VAL A 11 -21.68 -3.16 -2.24
CA VAL A 11 -20.86 -2.05 -1.71
C VAL A 11 -20.18 -1.29 -2.85
N PHE A 12 -19.69 -1.99 -3.87
CA PHE A 12 -19.08 -1.40 -5.06
C PHE A 12 -20.09 -0.54 -5.86
N ILE A 13 -21.31 -1.03 -6.05
CA ILE A 13 -22.39 -0.28 -6.71
C ILE A 13 -22.77 0.97 -5.88
N GLY A 14 -22.91 0.83 -4.56
CA GLY A 14 -23.25 1.94 -3.67
C GLY A 14 -22.18 3.05 -3.66
N THR A 15 -20.91 2.67 -3.73
CA THR A 15 -19.79 3.62 -3.75
C THR A 15 -19.63 4.33 -5.10
N ILE A 16 -19.99 3.69 -6.22
CA ILE A 16 -20.13 4.36 -7.52
C ILE A 16 -21.19 5.45 -7.45
N PHE A 17 -22.34 5.18 -6.83
CA PHE A 17 -23.43 6.16 -6.68
C PHE A 17 -22.99 7.38 -5.84
N LEU A 18 -22.22 7.14 -4.78
CA LEU A 18 -21.60 8.20 -3.96
C LEU A 18 -20.60 9.06 -4.74
N LYS A 19 -19.84 8.47 -5.67
CA LYS A 19 -18.89 9.20 -6.52
C LYS A 19 -19.59 10.19 -7.46
N VAL A 20 -20.71 9.77 -8.05
CA VAL A 20 -21.54 10.63 -8.90
C VAL A 20 -22.05 11.83 -8.09
N LYS A 21 -22.37 11.63 -6.81
CA LYS A 21 -22.87 12.68 -5.92
C LYS A 21 -21.79 13.67 -5.45
N PHE A 22 -20.55 13.25 -5.26
CA PHE A 22 -19.51 14.08 -4.62
C PHE A 22 -18.58 14.87 -5.57
N LYS A 23 -18.69 14.75 -6.90
CA LYS A 23 -17.97 15.57 -7.91
C LYS A 23 -16.45 15.79 -7.65
N LYS A 24 -15.81 14.88 -6.91
CA LYS A 24 -14.41 15.00 -6.48
C LYS A 24 -13.54 14.06 -7.30
N SER A 25 -12.34 14.50 -7.70
CA SER A 25 -11.38 13.76 -8.55
C SER A 25 -10.71 12.55 -7.87
N PHE A 26 -11.26 12.05 -6.77
CA PHE A 26 -10.73 10.87 -6.09
C PHE A 26 -11.07 9.59 -6.87
N CYS A 27 -10.13 8.64 -6.88
CA CYS A 27 -10.35 7.35 -7.51
C CYS A 27 -11.48 6.60 -6.79
N SER A 28 -12.65 6.47 -7.45
CA SER A 28 -13.81 5.76 -6.91
C SER A 28 -13.50 4.35 -6.48
N VAL A 29 -12.61 3.70 -7.24
CA VAL A 29 -12.26 2.30 -7.03
C VAL A 29 -11.45 2.17 -5.75
N CYS A 30 -10.51 3.09 -5.47
CA CYS A 30 -9.76 3.11 -4.21
C CYS A 30 -10.67 3.37 -3.00
N ALA A 31 -11.64 4.30 -3.13
CA ALA A 31 -12.60 4.57 -2.07
C ALA A 31 -13.54 3.37 -1.83
N ALA A 32 -13.99 2.72 -2.90
CA ALA A 32 -14.82 1.52 -2.83
C ALA A 32 -14.08 0.40 -2.12
N ILE A 33 -12.90 0.01 -2.61
CA ILE A 33 -12.07 -1.06 -2.03
C ILE A 33 -11.75 -0.71 -0.57
N GLY A 34 -11.36 0.55 -0.31
CA GLY A 34 -11.08 1.09 1.02
C GLY A 34 -12.20 0.87 2.03
N LEU A 35 -13.42 1.31 1.67
CA LEU A 35 -14.61 1.10 2.49
C LEU A 35 -14.96 -0.37 2.66
N THR A 36 -14.79 -1.16 1.58
CA THR A 36 -15.15 -2.58 1.57
C THR A 36 -14.27 -3.35 2.55
N TRP A 37 -12.94 -3.22 2.48
CA TRP A 37 -12.07 -3.93 3.42
C TRP A 37 -12.21 -3.42 4.85
N LEU A 38 -12.46 -2.11 5.05
CA LEU A 38 -12.66 -1.55 6.39
C LEU A 38 -13.94 -2.10 7.04
N PHE A 39 -15.01 -2.27 6.26
CA PHE A 39 -16.22 -2.95 6.70
C PHE A 39 -15.98 -4.44 6.98
N LEU A 40 -15.31 -5.16 6.07
CA LEU A 40 -14.98 -6.57 6.28
C LEU A 40 -14.07 -6.77 7.49
N LEU A 41 -13.18 -5.83 7.80
CA LEU A 41 -12.29 -5.92 8.96
C LEU A 41 -13.06 -5.79 10.28
N LEU A 42 -14.10 -4.95 10.31
CA LEU A 42 -15.01 -4.89 11.46
C LEU A 42 -15.76 -6.22 11.63
N LEU A 43 -16.25 -6.82 10.54
CA LEU A 43 -16.90 -8.13 10.58
C LEU A 43 -15.95 -9.26 10.97
N TYR A 44 -14.68 -9.19 10.55
CA TYR A 44 -13.63 -10.13 10.94
C TYR A 44 -13.37 -10.08 12.45
N LYS A 45 -13.34 -8.88 13.04
CA LYS A 45 -13.20 -8.71 14.49
C LYS A 45 -14.39 -9.21 15.30
N ASP A 46 -15.57 -9.29 14.68
CA ASP A 46 -16.82 -9.73 15.30
C ASP A 46 -17.03 -11.25 15.10
N ASP A 47 -16.01 -12.00 14.66
CA ASP A 47 -16.03 -13.44 14.34
C ASP A 47 -17.11 -13.82 13.29
N ARG A 48 -17.57 -12.85 12.49
CA ARG A 48 -18.63 -13.02 11.49
C ARG A 48 -18.10 -13.23 10.09
N PHE A 49 -16.78 -13.27 9.94
CA PHE A 49 -16.09 -13.41 8.67
C PHE A 49 -14.76 -14.15 8.88
N ASP A 50 -14.57 -15.30 8.23
CA ASP A 50 -13.37 -16.15 8.40
C ASP A 50 -12.38 -16.08 7.21
N ASP A 51 -12.77 -15.45 6.10
CA ASP A 51 -11.98 -15.46 4.85
C ASP A 51 -10.82 -14.43 4.89
N VAL A 52 -9.82 -14.68 5.74
CA VAL A 52 -8.63 -13.82 5.93
C VAL A 52 -7.89 -13.53 4.62
N VAL A 53 -7.86 -14.51 3.72
CA VAL A 53 -7.20 -14.40 2.40
C VAL A 53 -7.83 -13.29 1.57
N LEU A 54 -9.16 -13.21 1.55
CA LEU A 54 -9.89 -12.17 0.82
C LEU A 54 -9.60 -10.79 1.42
N LEU A 55 -9.63 -10.67 2.75
CA LEU A 55 -9.32 -9.42 3.44
C LEU A 55 -7.89 -8.95 3.12
N ALA A 56 -6.91 -9.86 3.15
CA ALA A 56 -5.52 -9.57 2.80
C ALA A 56 -5.36 -9.09 1.35
N LEU A 57 -6.08 -9.70 0.40
CA LEU A 57 -6.09 -9.30 -1.01
C LEU A 57 -6.63 -7.86 -1.20
N LEU A 58 -7.75 -7.51 -0.56
CA LEU A 58 -8.31 -6.17 -0.66
C LEU A 58 -7.38 -5.11 -0.05
N ILE A 59 -6.78 -5.40 1.10
CA ILE A 59 -5.79 -4.51 1.72
C ILE A 59 -4.59 -4.33 0.79
N GLY A 60 -4.09 -5.41 0.19
CA GLY A 60 -2.98 -5.38 -0.77
C GLY A 60 -3.27 -4.46 -1.96
N GLN A 61 -4.45 -4.58 -2.57
CA GLN A 61 -4.88 -3.71 -3.68
C GLN A 61 -4.97 -2.23 -3.27
N SER A 62 -5.43 -1.95 -2.05
CA SER A 62 -5.48 -0.59 -1.52
C SER A 62 -4.09 -0.01 -1.28
N VAL A 63 -3.16 -0.80 -0.72
CA VAL A 63 -1.77 -0.40 -0.48
C VAL A 63 -1.08 -0.05 -1.79
N THR A 64 -1.18 -0.90 -2.81
CA THR A 64 -0.57 -0.63 -4.12
C THR A 64 -1.22 0.57 -4.81
N GLY A 65 -2.54 0.75 -4.69
CA GLY A 65 -3.25 1.90 -5.25
C GLY A 65 -2.81 3.23 -4.64
N VAL A 66 -2.64 3.28 -3.31
CA VAL A 66 -2.11 4.45 -2.61
C VAL A 66 -0.65 4.71 -2.99
N LEU A 67 0.17 3.67 -3.07
CA LEU A 67 1.57 3.81 -3.45
C LEU A 67 1.72 4.37 -4.87
N TYR A 68 0.91 3.89 -5.82
CA TYR A 68 0.93 4.37 -7.22
C TYR A 68 0.48 5.83 -7.32
N PHE A 69 -0.52 6.21 -6.52
CA PHE A 69 -0.97 7.59 -6.43
C PHE A 69 0.11 8.50 -5.84
N ALA A 70 0.74 8.09 -4.73
CA ALA A 70 1.85 8.82 -4.12
C ALA A 70 3.04 8.94 -5.08
N TYR A 71 3.39 7.86 -5.79
CA TYR A 71 4.47 7.84 -6.77
C TYR A 71 4.31 8.88 -7.87
N ARG A 72 3.07 9.05 -8.37
CA ARG A 72 2.77 10.03 -9.42
C ARG A 72 3.00 11.49 -8.97
N HIS A 73 2.89 11.75 -7.66
CA HIS A 73 3.09 13.08 -7.08
C HIS A 73 4.48 13.30 -6.48
N LEU A 74 5.28 12.25 -6.30
CA LEU A 74 6.58 12.33 -5.67
C LEU A 74 7.68 12.70 -6.68
N PRO A 75 8.60 13.62 -6.33
CA PRO A 75 9.75 13.93 -7.16
C PRO A 75 10.66 12.70 -7.29
N LYS A 76 11.30 12.54 -8.47
CA LYS A 76 12.16 11.39 -8.82
C LYS A 76 13.22 11.05 -7.76
N ILE A 77 13.66 12.07 -7.00
CA ILE A 77 14.64 11.96 -5.92
C ILE A 77 14.15 11.13 -4.73
N LEU A 78 12.84 11.13 -4.44
CA LEU A 78 12.25 10.39 -3.31
C LEU A 78 11.84 8.95 -3.69
N ARG A 79 11.99 8.54 -4.96
CA ARG A 79 11.62 7.19 -5.42
C ARG A 79 12.45 6.07 -4.79
N VAL A 80 13.62 6.38 -4.23
CA VAL A 80 14.44 5.41 -3.47
C VAL A 80 13.70 4.88 -2.24
N PHE A 81 12.77 5.66 -1.69
CA PHE A 81 11.97 5.27 -0.51
C PHE A 81 10.73 4.45 -0.85
N ILE A 82 10.48 4.12 -2.13
CA ILE A 82 9.25 3.44 -2.51
C ILE A 82 9.17 2.01 -1.98
N LEU A 83 10.30 1.31 -1.95
CA LEU A 83 10.39 -0.08 -1.52
C LEU A 83 10.27 -0.17 0.01
N PRO A 84 11.01 0.63 0.81
CA PRO A 84 10.75 0.74 2.24
C PRO A 84 9.31 1.16 2.57
N SER A 85 8.74 2.10 1.80
CA SER A 85 7.37 2.57 2.01
C SER A 85 6.33 1.52 1.68
N LEU A 86 6.51 0.75 0.60
CA LEU A 86 5.62 -0.36 0.24
C LEU A 86 5.60 -1.40 1.36
N LEU A 87 6.79 -1.85 1.79
CA LEU A 87 6.92 -2.85 2.84
C LEU A 87 6.34 -2.38 4.17
N SER A 88 6.47 -1.09 4.50
CA SER A 88 5.85 -0.55 5.71
C SER A 88 4.33 -0.48 5.62
N LEU A 89 3.75 -0.10 4.49
CA LEU A 89 2.29 -0.19 4.31
C LEU A 89 1.79 -1.65 4.37
N THR A 90 2.51 -2.60 3.77
CA THR A 90 2.17 -4.02 3.85
C THR A 90 2.26 -4.55 5.28
N ALA A 91 3.30 -4.16 6.03
CA ALA A 91 3.46 -4.54 7.43
C ALA A 91 2.32 -3.99 8.30
N ILE A 92 1.88 -2.75 8.07
CA ILE A 92 0.71 -2.17 8.75
C ILE A 92 -0.55 -2.99 8.42
N GLY A 93 -0.77 -3.33 7.15
CA GLY A 93 -1.90 -4.15 6.72
C GLY A 93 -1.92 -5.53 7.38
N TYR A 94 -0.75 -6.18 7.45
CA TYR A 94 -0.59 -7.48 8.11
C TYR A 94 -0.85 -7.39 9.62
N TRP A 95 -0.31 -6.37 10.28
CA TRP A 95 -0.55 -6.12 11.69
C TRP A 95 -2.03 -5.85 11.98
N LEU A 96 -2.73 -5.17 11.08
CA LEU A 96 -4.15 -4.87 11.23
C LEU A 96 -5.04 -6.14 11.19
N ILE A 97 -4.62 -7.16 10.44
CA ILE A 97 -5.30 -8.46 10.35
C ILE A 97 -4.93 -9.34 11.55
N THR A 98 -3.63 -9.55 11.77
CA THR A 98 -3.16 -10.57 12.72
C THR A 98 -3.03 -10.06 14.15
N SER A 99 -2.97 -8.74 14.34
CA SER A 99 -2.60 -8.07 15.61
C SER A 99 -1.29 -8.56 16.23
N GLN A 100 -0.50 -9.36 15.50
CA GLN A 100 0.77 -9.89 15.94
C GLN A 100 1.90 -9.06 15.35
N VAL A 101 2.79 -8.60 16.23
CA VAL A 101 3.97 -7.84 15.82
C VAL A 101 5.15 -8.80 15.77
N GLN A 102 5.64 -9.09 14.56
CA GLN A 102 6.88 -9.85 14.41
C GLN A 102 8.08 -8.90 14.46
N LEU A 103 8.89 -9.03 15.51
CA LEU A 103 10.11 -8.24 15.72
C LEU A 103 11.07 -8.31 14.51
N SER A 104 11.14 -9.47 13.85
CA SER A 104 11.94 -9.68 12.64
C SER A 104 11.55 -8.76 11.48
N VAL A 105 10.25 -8.48 11.31
CA VAL A 105 9.75 -7.58 10.26
C VAL A 105 10.20 -6.14 10.54
N PHE A 106 10.23 -5.75 11.82
CA PHE A 106 10.66 -4.42 12.23
C PHE A 106 12.16 -4.18 11.98
N ILE A 107 13.00 -5.19 12.27
CA ILE A 107 14.44 -5.14 11.99
C ILE A 107 14.69 -5.03 10.48
N LEU A 108 13.98 -5.85 9.69
CA LEU A 108 14.11 -5.81 8.22
C LEU A 108 13.70 -4.44 7.66
N LEU A 109 12.59 -3.87 8.13
CA LEU A 109 12.18 -2.50 7.78
C LEU A 109 13.24 -1.47 8.16
N ALA A 110 13.81 -1.56 9.38
CA ALA A 110 14.83 -0.63 9.84
C ALA A 110 16.08 -0.66 8.95
N VAL A 111 16.54 -1.85 8.55
CA VAL A 111 17.66 -2.02 7.62
C VAL A 111 17.33 -1.47 6.22
N LEU A 112 16.12 -1.71 5.72
CA LEU A 112 15.66 -1.16 4.43
C LEU A 112 15.58 0.37 4.44
N TRP A 113 15.10 0.94 5.53
CA TRP A 113 15.07 2.40 5.71
C TRP A 113 16.47 2.98 5.82
N LEU A 114 17.35 2.35 6.61
CA LEU A 114 18.76 2.76 6.74
C LEU A 114 19.48 2.71 5.40
N THR A 115 19.34 1.62 4.64
CA THR A 115 19.97 1.48 3.32
C THR A 115 19.45 2.53 2.35
N ALA A 116 18.14 2.77 2.29
CA ALA A 116 17.57 3.85 1.47
C ALA A 116 18.11 5.23 1.86
N TRP A 117 18.28 5.50 3.16
CA TRP A 117 18.83 6.76 3.68
C TRP A 117 20.32 6.93 3.34
N VAL A 118 21.10 5.86 3.49
CA VAL A 118 22.52 5.83 3.11
C VAL A 118 22.67 6.10 1.61
N ILE A 119 21.87 5.45 0.76
CA ILE A 119 21.86 5.68 -0.69
C ILE A 119 21.50 7.14 -1.01
N PHE A 120 20.50 7.69 -0.32
CA PHE A 120 20.06 9.07 -0.50
C PHE A 120 21.17 10.09 -0.20
N ILE A 121 21.94 9.89 0.88
CA ILE A 121 23.08 10.74 1.24
C ILE A 121 24.25 10.55 0.27
N TYR A 122 24.62 9.31 -0.03
CA TYR A 122 25.76 8.99 -0.89
C TYR A 122 25.56 9.40 -2.36
N ARG A 123 24.33 9.64 -2.81
CA ARG A 123 24.03 10.16 -4.15
C ARG A 123 24.64 11.56 -4.39
N ASN A 124 24.87 12.34 -3.34
CA ASN A 124 25.43 13.69 -3.45
C ASN A 124 26.97 13.71 -3.55
N ASP A 125 27.61 12.55 -3.45
CA ASP A 125 29.07 12.42 -3.45
C ASP A 125 29.61 12.18 -4.88
N PRO A 126 30.51 13.04 -5.41
CA PRO A 126 30.88 13.06 -6.83
C PRO A 126 31.64 11.82 -7.34
N GLY A 127 32.15 10.96 -6.45
CA GLY A 127 33.02 9.82 -6.78
C GLY A 127 32.33 8.48 -7.08
N LYS A 128 31.02 8.32 -6.81
CA LYS A 128 30.30 7.02 -6.94
C LYS A 128 29.10 7.07 -7.90
N LYS A 129 29.24 7.82 -8.99
CA LYS A 129 28.20 8.02 -10.02
C LYS A 129 27.66 6.71 -10.62
N THR A 130 28.44 5.63 -10.69
CA THR A 130 28.02 4.36 -11.33
C THR A 130 26.92 3.63 -10.56
N VAL A 131 27.03 3.54 -9.23
CA VAL A 131 26.04 2.84 -8.39
C VAL A 131 24.74 3.65 -8.29
N SER A 132 24.86 4.98 -8.18
CA SER A 132 23.71 5.87 -8.22
C SER A 132 22.97 5.82 -9.55
N LYS A 133 23.66 5.60 -10.68
CA LYS A 133 23.04 5.52 -12.02
C LYS A 133 22.29 4.20 -12.25
N ILE A 134 22.84 3.09 -11.75
CA ILE A 134 22.19 1.78 -11.84
C ILE A 134 20.94 1.74 -10.95
N LEU A 135 21.01 2.27 -9.71
CA LEU A 135 19.84 2.37 -8.84
C LEU A 135 18.82 3.41 -9.33
N SER A 136 19.26 4.54 -9.89
CA SER A 136 18.33 5.52 -10.45
C SER A 136 17.59 4.96 -11.65
N ASN A 137 18.26 4.21 -12.53
CA ASN A 137 17.62 3.57 -13.69
C ASN A 137 16.61 2.50 -13.25
N CYS A 138 16.95 1.66 -12.25
CA CYS A 138 16.02 0.66 -11.72
C CYS A 138 14.74 1.27 -11.10
N CYS A 139 14.77 2.54 -10.68
CA CYS A 139 13.62 3.28 -10.15
C CYS A 139 13.06 4.35 -11.11
N GLU A 140 13.63 4.47 -12.31
CA GLU A 140 13.18 5.41 -13.35
C GLU A 140 12.23 4.73 -14.35
N ASP A 141 12.42 3.42 -14.61
CA ASP A 141 11.65 2.61 -15.54
C ASP A 141 10.41 1.92 -14.91
N PHE A 142 9.56 2.71 -14.23
CA PHE A 142 8.18 2.34 -13.86
C PHE A 142 7.22 3.45 -14.28
#